data_AF-A0A3D8TYE5-F1
#
_entry.id   AF-A0A3D8TYE5-F1
#
_cell.length_a   1.000
_cell.length_b   1.000
_cell.length_c   1.000
_cell.angle_alpha   90.00
_cell.angle_beta   90.00
_cell.angle_gamma   90.00
#
_symmetry.space_group_name_H-M   'P 1'
#
loop_
_entity.id
_entity.type
_entity.pdbx_description
1 polymer ?
#
loop_
_entity_poly.entity_id
_entity_poly.type
_entity_poly.pdbx_seq_one_letter_code
_entity_poly.pdbx_strand_id
1 'polypeptide(L)'
;MVQIKEEIVNAGHGYLNPSLFAVHSTANPGATARNHRDLWSRGYDYAVHLTSDWTEAIHCVPYDRLCWQVGNGNGTCEGIEICEATNASDFWRGIDIAADVIAQRLRTHGWGVDRMHPHQWFSQTYGGSDHTDPIPYFTRFGYNWGAFVQLVQQKLSGATAGQEVDIMAGMMIRNDNTGVIYYCEPGKGRTALTHPDQANLLQQAGVPLIHGNNGAPWWGRFDQVDALVRKTMEQLGV
;
A
#
# COMPACT_ATOMS: atom_id res chain seq x y z
N MET A 1 5.59 -7.85 11.79
CA MET A 1 4.16 -7.66 12.09
C MET A 1 4.06 -6.58 13.16
N VAL A 2 3.33 -5.50 12.88
CA VAL A 2 3.06 -4.41 13.81
C VAL A 2 2.00 -4.86 14.83
N GLN A 3 2.14 -4.43 16.08
CA GLN A 3 1.12 -4.68 17.09
C GLN A 3 -0.07 -3.73 16.87
N ILE A 4 -1.27 -4.28 16.73
CA ILE A 4 -2.52 -3.51 16.81
C ILE A 4 -2.83 -3.27 18.29
N LYS A 5 -2.83 -2.00 18.71
CA LYS A 5 -3.13 -1.63 20.10
C LYS A 5 -4.64 -1.57 20.28
N GLU A 6 -5.18 -2.40 21.16
CA GLU A 6 -6.61 -2.35 21.48
C GLU A 6 -6.92 -1.20 22.43
N GLU A 7 -7.64 -0.21 21.92
CA GLU A 7 -8.09 0.95 22.67
C GLU A 7 -9.48 1.33 22.21
N ILE A 8 -10.46 0.53 22.63
CA ILE A 8 -11.86 0.78 22.29
C ILE A 8 -12.31 2.11 22.90
N VAL A 9 -12.64 3.06 22.02
CA VAL A 9 -13.02 4.43 22.38
C VAL A 9 -14.41 4.80 21.86
N ASN A 10 -15.01 3.99 21.00
CA ASN A 10 -16.34 4.23 20.45
C ASN A 10 -17.08 2.89 20.24
N ALA A 11 -18.39 2.88 20.47
CA ALA A 11 -19.22 1.67 20.48
C ALA A 11 -19.86 1.32 19.12
N GLY A 12 -19.72 2.19 18.11
CA GLY A 12 -20.39 2.03 16.81
C GLY A 12 -21.93 2.14 16.91
N HIS A 13 -22.61 1.65 15.87
CA HIS A 13 -24.03 1.95 15.62
C HIS A 13 -24.96 0.73 15.56
N GLY A 14 -24.49 -0.43 16.00
CA GLY A 14 -25.26 -1.68 15.96
C GLY A 14 -24.39 -2.90 15.75
N TYR A 15 -25.02 -4.06 15.59
CA TYR A 15 -24.32 -5.32 15.28
C TYR A 15 -23.80 -5.34 13.83
N LEU A 16 -22.63 -5.92 13.64
CA LEU A 16 -21.99 -6.13 12.34
C LEU A 16 -21.50 -7.57 12.22
N ASN A 17 -21.74 -8.17 11.05
CA ASN A 17 -21.09 -9.41 10.62
C ASN A 17 -20.48 -9.14 9.23
N PRO A 18 -19.24 -8.63 9.18
CA PRO A 18 -18.70 -8.09 7.94
C PRO A 18 -18.36 -9.21 6.96
N SER A 19 -18.40 -8.91 5.66
CA SER A 19 -17.97 -9.80 4.57
C SER A 19 -16.94 -9.17 3.64
N LEU A 20 -16.59 -7.91 3.90
CA LEU A 20 -15.68 -7.05 3.16
C LEU A 20 -14.79 -6.24 4.12
N PHE A 21 -13.72 -5.66 3.60
CA PHE A 21 -12.82 -4.78 4.32
C PHE A 21 -12.68 -3.44 3.58
N ALA A 22 -13.02 -2.34 4.24
CA ALA A 22 -12.93 -0.99 3.70
C ALA A 22 -11.60 -0.34 4.03
N VAL A 23 -10.95 0.26 3.03
CA VAL A 23 -9.70 0.99 3.19
C VAL A 23 -9.96 2.47 2.92
N HIS A 24 -9.62 3.29 3.91
CA HIS A 24 -9.80 4.73 3.90
C HIS A 24 -8.48 5.49 4.02
N SER A 25 -8.50 6.78 3.69
CA SER A 25 -7.50 7.74 4.14
C SER A 25 -8.17 8.96 4.77
N THR A 26 -7.52 9.53 5.79
CA THR A 26 -8.21 10.42 6.73
C THR A 26 -8.58 11.80 6.20
N ALA A 27 -8.10 12.20 5.03
CA ALA A 27 -8.21 13.56 4.50
C ALA A 27 -7.72 14.65 5.48
N ASN A 28 -6.84 14.28 6.42
CA ASN A 28 -6.31 15.15 7.46
C ASN A 28 -4.77 15.07 7.50
N PRO A 29 -4.08 15.74 6.56
CA PRO A 29 -2.63 15.63 6.42
C PRO A 29 -1.87 16.00 7.70
N GLY A 30 -1.01 15.10 8.16
CA GLY A 30 -0.15 15.27 9.33
C GLY A 30 -0.79 14.89 10.66
N ALA A 31 -2.08 14.60 10.70
CA ALA A 31 -2.71 14.04 11.89
C ALA A 31 -2.28 12.58 12.10
N THR A 32 -2.07 12.22 13.37
CA THR A 32 -1.63 10.88 13.79
C THR A 32 -2.82 9.97 14.10
N ALA A 33 -2.56 8.65 14.17
CA ALA A 33 -3.52 7.66 14.63
C ALA A 33 -4.05 8.02 16.03
N ARG A 34 -3.20 8.59 16.89
CA ARG A 34 -3.59 9.12 18.20
C ARG A 34 -4.58 10.27 18.11
N ASN A 35 -4.36 11.22 17.20
CA ASN A 35 -5.29 12.34 17.03
C ASN A 35 -6.69 11.85 16.61
N HIS A 36 -6.77 10.86 15.71
CA HIS A 36 -8.05 10.27 15.29
C HIS A 36 -8.70 9.47 16.42
N ARG A 37 -7.95 8.61 17.11
CA ARG A 37 -8.45 7.90 18.31
C ARG A 37 -9.00 8.87 19.37
N ASP A 38 -8.28 9.96 19.67
CA ASP A 38 -8.69 10.94 20.68
C ASP A 38 -9.87 11.83 20.24
N LEU A 39 -10.07 11.99 18.93
CA LEU A 39 -11.29 12.58 18.39
C LEU A 39 -12.47 11.61 18.57
N TRP A 40 -12.27 10.35 18.22
CA TRP A 40 -13.33 9.33 18.27
C TRP A 40 -13.80 9.03 19.69
N SER A 41 -12.93 9.14 20.69
CA SER A 41 -13.27 9.02 22.10
C SER A 41 -14.22 10.10 22.62
N ARG A 42 -14.52 11.13 21.83
CA ARG A 42 -15.44 12.23 22.17
C ARG A 42 -16.86 11.96 21.64
N GLY A 43 -17.16 10.73 21.24
CA GLY A 43 -18.46 10.34 20.68
C GLY A 43 -18.62 10.76 19.21
N TYR A 44 -17.54 10.69 18.43
CA TYR A 44 -17.60 11.02 17.00
C TYR A 44 -18.32 9.92 16.22
N ASP A 45 -19.40 10.26 15.52
CA ASP A 45 -20.26 9.26 14.85
C ASP A 45 -19.54 8.49 13.72
N TYR A 46 -18.58 9.11 13.05
CA TYR A 46 -17.88 8.52 11.90
C TYR A 46 -16.56 7.84 12.29
N ALA A 47 -16.48 7.31 13.51
CA ALA A 47 -15.34 6.48 13.93
C ALA A 47 -15.37 5.12 13.20
N VAL A 48 -14.19 4.60 12.83
CA VAL A 48 -14.03 3.27 12.21
C VAL A 48 -13.30 2.30 13.13
N HIS A 49 -13.25 1.02 12.74
CA HIS A 49 -12.63 -0.04 13.55
C HIS A 49 -11.17 0.22 13.85
N LEU A 50 -10.40 0.64 12.85
CA LEU A 50 -8.95 0.77 12.95
C LEU A 50 -8.47 2.14 12.45
N THR A 51 -7.42 2.66 13.07
CA THR A 51 -6.64 3.76 12.49
C THR A 51 -5.14 3.45 12.58
N SER A 52 -4.39 3.85 11.57
CA SER A 52 -2.94 3.64 11.55
C SER A 52 -2.21 4.83 10.94
N ASP A 53 -1.02 5.10 11.45
CA ASP A 53 -0.09 6.07 10.91
C ASP A 53 1.31 5.45 10.71
N TRP A 54 2.33 6.27 10.52
CA TRP A 54 3.73 5.85 10.37
C TRP A 54 4.38 5.37 11.67
N THR A 55 3.67 5.28 12.78
CA THR A 55 4.22 4.90 14.09
C THR A 55 3.46 3.73 14.71
N GLU A 56 2.13 3.73 14.62
CA GLU A 56 1.29 2.75 15.29
C GLU A 56 -0.03 2.44 14.56
N ALA A 57 -0.70 1.41 15.04
CA ALA A 57 -2.06 1.06 14.66
C ALA A 57 -2.91 0.84 15.91
N ILE A 58 -4.15 1.33 15.88
CA ILE A 58 -5.06 1.35 17.03
C ILE A 58 -6.42 0.80 16.63
N HIS A 59 -6.96 -0.14 17.41
CA HIS A 59 -8.31 -0.68 17.30
C HIS A 59 -9.24 0.13 18.21
N CYS A 60 -10.16 0.87 17.59
CA CYS A 60 -10.94 1.94 18.21
C CYS A 60 -12.44 1.63 18.38
N VAL A 61 -13.00 0.80 17.49
CA VAL A 61 -14.41 0.35 17.53
C VAL A 61 -14.41 -1.17 17.43
N PRO A 62 -15.18 -1.91 18.27
CA PRO A 62 -15.17 -3.36 18.25
C PRO A 62 -15.54 -3.92 16.87
N TYR A 63 -14.84 -4.97 16.42
CA TYR A 63 -15.03 -5.55 15.09
C TYR A 63 -16.44 -6.07 14.77
N ASP A 64 -17.25 -6.36 15.80
CA ASP A 64 -18.64 -6.79 15.67
C ASP A 64 -19.64 -5.62 15.71
N ARG A 65 -19.14 -4.37 15.63
CA ARG A 65 -19.95 -3.15 15.63
C ARG A 65 -19.92 -2.42 14.31
N LEU A 66 -21.10 -1.95 13.89
CA LEU A 66 -21.27 -1.21 12.64
C LEU A 66 -20.65 0.20 12.76
N CYS A 67 -19.88 0.60 11.75
CA CYS A 67 -19.37 1.97 11.59
C CYS A 67 -20.09 2.66 10.43
N TRP A 68 -20.38 3.96 10.56
CA TRP A 68 -20.88 4.76 9.44
C TRP A 68 -19.70 5.28 8.61
N GLN A 69 -19.19 4.43 7.70
CA GLN A 69 -17.89 4.64 7.05
C GLN A 69 -17.91 4.65 5.52
N VAL A 70 -18.91 4.00 4.88
CA VAL A 70 -18.94 3.80 3.42
C VAL A 70 -20.33 4.05 2.79
N GLY A 71 -21.18 4.82 3.45
CA GLY A 71 -22.55 5.07 2.97
C GLY A 71 -23.45 3.83 3.08
N ASN A 72 -24.19 3.48 2.03
CA ASN A 72 -25.14 2.37 2.07
C ASN A 72 -24.47 0.99 2.27
N GLY A 73 -23.15 0.89 2.11
CA GLY A 73 -22.36 -0.32 2.34
C GLY A 73 -22.01 -0.60 3.80
N ASN A 74 -22.39 0.26 4.76
CA ASN A 74 -21.92 0.20 6.16
C ASN A 74 -22.09 -1.17 6.83
N GLY A 75 -23.20 -1.86 6.56
CA GLY A 75 -23.49 -3.18 7.13
C GLY A 75 -22.64 -4.34 6.58
N THR A 76 -21.69 -4.07 5.69
CA THR A 76 -20.93 -5.11 4.96
C THR A 76 -19.46 -5.18 5.32
N CYS A 77 -18.90 -4.16 6.00
CA CYS A 77 -17.45 -4.02 6.11
C CYS A 77 -16.94 -3.68 7.51
N GLU A 78 -15.81 -4.31 7.84
CA GLU A 78 -14.82 -3.78 8.79
C GLU A 78 -13.95 -2.74 8.06
N GLY A 79 -13.38 -1.74 8.72
CA GLY A 79 -12.56 -0.74 8.02
C GLY A 79 -11.39 -0.13 8.79
N ILE A 80 -10.45 0.44 8.04
CA ILE A 80 -9.28 1.17 8.54
C ILE A 80 -9.17 2.56 7.93
N GLU A 81 -8.84 3.54 8.77
CA GLU A 81 -8.43 4.89 8.39
C GLU A 81 -6.90 5.03 8.39
N ILE A 82 -6.32 5.16 7.20
CA ILE A 82 -4.88 5.40 7.02
C ILE A 82 -4.60 6.90 7.15
N CYS A 83 -3.82 7.30 8.15
CA CYS A 83 -3.45 8.70 8.36
C CYS A 83 -2.59 9.22 7.21
N GLU A 84 -2.90 10.44 6.76
CA GLU A 84 -2.22 11.04 5.62
C GLU A 84 -0.89 11.69 5.98
N ALA A 85 0.22 11.08 5.59
CA ALA A 85 1.55 11.65 5.75
C ALA A 85 1.76 12.92 4.92
N THR A 86 2.63 13.81 5.41
CA THR A 86 3.06 15.05 4.73
C THR A 86 4.44 14.93 4.07
N ASN A 87 5.14 13.81 4.28
CA ASN A 87 6.45 13.53 3.71
C ASN A 87 6.57 12.06 3.28
N ALA A 88 7.54 11.76 2.40
CA ALA A 88 7.69 10.45 1.80
C ALA A 88 8.10 9.35 2.80
N SER A 89 8.94 9.68 3.79
CA SER A 89 9.39 8.71 4.80
C SER A 89 8.21 8.16 5.61
N ASP A 90 7.37 9.07 6.09
CA ASP A 90 6.17 8.72 6.85
C ASP A 90 5.13 8.05 5.96
N PHE A 91 4.99 8.47 4.70
CA PHE A 91 4.11 7.80 3.75
C PHE A 91 4.46 6.31 3.62
N TRP A 92 5.71 5.98 3.30
CA TRP A 92 6.11 4.58 3.09
C TRP A 92 5.98 3.74 4.36
N ARG A 93 6.33 4.31 5.52
CA ARG A 93 6.18 3.62 6.79
C ARG A 93 4.72 3.41 7.17
N GLY A 94 3.87 4.41 6.94
CA GLY A 94 2.42 4.31 7.17
C GLY A 94 1.75 3.29 6.26
N ILE A 95 2.14 3.23 4.98
CA ILE A 95 1.66 2.22 4.03
C ILE A 95 2.06 0.80 4.47
N ASP A 96 3.30 0.60 4.94
CA ASP A 96 3.78 -0.70 5.41
C ASP A 96 3.00 -1.18 6.65
N ILE A 97 2.79 -0.28 7.61
CA ILE A 97 1.99 -0.54 8.82
C ILE A 97 0.55 -0.86 8.45
N ALA A 98 -0.11 0.00 7.65
CA ALA A 98 -1.49 -0.21 7.23
C ALA A 98 -1.67 -1.55 6.52
N ALA A 99 -0.77 -1.89 5.60
CA ALA A 99 -0.85 -3.16 4.88
C ALA A 99 -0.67 -4.38 5.81
N ASP A 100 0.17 -4.28 6.84
CA ASP A 100 0.36 -5.34 7.84
C ASP A 100 -0.88 -5.52 8.71
N VAL A 101 -1.51 -4.42 9.15
CA VAL A 101 -2.78 -4.43 9.88
C VAL A 101 -3.87 -5.10 9.04
N ILE A 102 -4.06 -4.67 7.79
CA ILE A 102 -5.07 -5.25 6.91
C ILE A 102 -4.82 -6.75 6.71
N ALA A 103 -3.57 -7.16 6.46
CA ALA A 103 -3.23 -8.58 6.33
C ALA A 103 -3.55 -9.40 7.60
N GLN A 104 -3.32 -8.85 8.79
CA GLN A 104 -3.72 -9.49 10.05
C GLN A 104 -5.24 -9.67 10.16
N ARG A 105 -6.01 -8.65 9.75
CA ARG A 105 -7.48 -8.68 9.77
C ARG A 105 -8.06 -9.65 8.75
N LEU A 106 -7.61 -9.59 7.49
CA LEU A 106 -8.00 -10.55 6.45
C LEU A 106 -7.72 -11.99 6.88
N ARG A 107 -6.55 -12.25 7.50
CA ARG A 107 -6.20 -13.58 8.03
C ARG A 107 -7.15 -14.05 9.14
N THR A 108 -7.57 -13.15 10.02
CA THR A 108 -8.52 -13.47 11.10
C THR A 108 -9.87 -13.94 10.54
N HIS A 109 -10.29 -13.38 9.40
CA HIS A 109 -11.53 -13.75 8.72
C HIS A 109 -11.38 -14.91 7.71
N GLY A 110 -10.16 -15.35 7.42
CA GLY A 110 -9.89 -16.29 6.32
C GLY A 110 -10.14 -15.71 4.93
N TRP A 111 -10.05 -14.39 4.78
CA TRP A 111 -10.27 -13.68 3.52
C TRP A 111 -9.00 -13.49 2.71
N GLY A 112 -9.16 -13.40 1.39
CA GLY A 112 -8.14 -12.90 0.48
C GLY A 112 -8.26 -11.38 0.27
N VAL A 113 -7.31 -10.83 -0.49
CA VAL A 113 -7.33 -9.41 -0.88
C VAL A 113 -8.50 -9.04 -1.80
N ASP A 114 -9.20 -10.04 -2.35
CA ASP A 114 -10.45 -9.87 -3.11
C ASP A 114 -11.60 -9.31 -2.27
N ARG A 115 -11.51 -9.38 -0.93
CA ARG A 115 -12.50 -8.80 0.00
C ARG A 115 -12.19 -7.38 0.44
N MET A 116 -11.02 -6.86 0.07
CA MET A 116 -10.58 -5.51 0.41
C MET A 116 -10.91 -4.54 -0.73
N HIS A 117 -11.52 -3.40 -0.40
CA HIS A 117 -11.89 -2.37 -1.37
C HIS A 117 -11.64 -0.96 -0.84
N PRO A 118 -11.29 0.01 -1.73
CA PRO A 118 -11.20 1.42 -1.34
C PRO A 118 -12.61 2.00 -1.15
N HIS A 119 -12.76 3.08 -0.39
CA HIS A 119 -14.05 3.77 -0.22
C HIS A 119 -14.73 4.08 -1.56
N GLN A 120 -13.94 4.49 -2.57
CA GLN A 120 -14.45 4.72 -3.93
C GLN A 120 -15.29 3.55 -4.49
N TRP A 121 -14.86 2.31 -4.26
CA TRP A 121 -15.58 1.13 -4.74
C TRP A 121 -16.92 0.96 -4.02
N PHE A 122 -16.99 1.26 -2.71
CA PHE A 122 -18.26 1.23 -1.98
C PHE A 122 -19.20 2.35 -2.44
N SER A 123 -18.69 3.56 -2.66
CA SER A 123 -19.45 4.69 -3.23
C SER A 123 -20.10 4.29 -4.55
N GLN A 124 -19.36 3.59 -5.42
CA GLN A 124 -19.86 3.11 -6.72
C GLN A 124 -20.80 1.91 -6.62
N THR A 125 -20.56 1.00 -5.68
CA THR A 125 -21.29 -0.27 -5.57
C THR A 125 -22.59 -0.13 -4.78
N TYR A 126 -22.58 0.63 -3.70
CA TYR A 126 -23.70 0.78 -2.77
C TYR A 126 -24.34 2.17 -2.81
N GLY A 127 -23.61 3.20 -3.24
CA GLY A 127 -24.06 4.58 -3.13
C GLY A 127 -24.14 5.09 -1.69
N GLY A 128 -24.69 6.29 -1.50
CA GLY A 128 -24.78 6.94 -0.18
C GLY A 128 -23.47 7.56 0.31
N SER A 129 -22.44 7.59 -0.53
CA SER A 129 -21.19 8.32 -0.36
C SER A 129 -20.67 8.71 -1.74
N ASP A 130 -19.94 9.82 -1.84
CA ASP A 130 -19.22 10.28 -3.04
C ASP A 130 -17.69 10.29 -2.84
N HIS A 131 -17.24 9.78 -1.69
CA HIS A 131 -15.82 9.73 -1.33
C HIS A 131 -15.02 8.79 -2.25
N THR A 132 -13.74 9.12 -2.40
CA THR A 132 -12.81 8.43 -3.32
C THR A 132 -11.51 7.97 -2.67
N ASP A 133 -11.38 8.12 -1.35
CA ASP A 133 -10.21 7.66 -0.60
C ASP A 133 -9.98 6.14 -0.72
N PRO A 134 -8.72 5.68 -0.59
CA PRO A 134 -7.48 6.43 -0.37
C PRO A 134 -6.79 6.88 -1.67
N ILE A 135 -7.48 6.85 -2.81
CA ILE A 135 -6.86 7.04 -4.13
C ILE A 135 -6.12 8.39 -4.26
N PRO A 136 -6.69 9.54 -3.86
CA PRO A 136 -5.99 10.82 -3.93
C PRO A 136 -4.72 10.86 -3.06
N TYR A 137 -4.78 10.29 -1.86
CA TYR A 137 -3.63 10.21 -0.95
C TYR A 137 -2.49 9.39 -1.57
N PHE A 138 -2.78 8.22 -2.12
CA PHE A 138 -1.76 7.38 -2.77
C PHE A 138 -1.15 8.09 -3.98
N THR A 139 -2.01 8.71 -4.81
CA THR A 139 -1.59 9.42 -6.02
C THR A 139 -0.62 10.57 -5.70
N ARG A 140 -0.82 11.28 -4.57
CA ARG A 140 0.08 12.35 -4.09
C ARG A 140 1.54 11.91 -3.93
N PHE A 141 1.78 10.64 -3.66
CA PHE A 141 3.11 10.05 -3.47
C PHE A 141 3.57 9.16 -4.63
N GLY A 142 2.89 9.21 -5.78
CA GLY A 142 3.20 8.35 -6.93
C GLY A 142 2.89 6.87 -6.68
N TYR A 143 2.07 6.57 -5.69
CA TYR A 143 1.61 5.24 -5.36
C TYR A 143 0.20 4.99 -5.91
N ASN A 144 -0.24 3.74 -5.95
CA ASN A 144 -1.56 3.41 -6.47
C ASN A 144 -2.18 2.21 -5.74
N TRP A 145 -3.50 2.06 -5.90
CA TRP A 145 -4.26 0.99 -5.26
C TRP A 145 -3.75 -0.41 -5.60
N GLY A 146 -3.40 -0.68 -6.86
CA GLY A 146 -2.90 -2.00 -7.27
C GLY A 146 -1.62 -2.39 -6.55
N ALA A 147 -0.68 -1.45 -6.40
CA ALA A 147 0.53 -1.67 -5.62
C ALA A 147 0.23 -1.92 -4.13
N PHE A 148 -0.73 -1.19 -3.55
CA PHE A 148 -1.17 -1.43 -2.18
C PHE A 148 -1.77 -2.83 -1.98
N VAL A 149 -2.62 -3.28 -2.92
CA VAL A 149 -3.20 -4.63 -2.90
C VAL A 149 -2.10 -5.70 -2.94
N GLN A 150 -1.09 -5.52 -3.77
CA GLN A 150 0.06 -6.43 -3.85
C GLN A 150 0.83 -6.50 -2.52
N LEU A 151 1.08 -5.35 -1.88
CA LEU A 151 1.76 -5.30 -0.59
C LEU A 151 0.96 -6.03 0.51
N VAL A 152 -0.36 -5.83 0.57
CA VAL A 152 -1.23 -6.56 1.50
C VAL A 152 -1.19 -8.06 1.21
N GLN A 153 -1.24 -8.46 -0.07
CA GLN A 153 -1.16 -9.86 -0.47
C GLN A 153 0.15 -10.52 -0.02
N GLN A 154 1.28 -9.83 -0.15
CA GLN A 154 2.59 -10.31 0.33
C GLN A 154 2.60 -10.52 1.85
N LYS A 155 2.05 -9.56 2.60
CA LYS A 155 1.94 -9.66 4.07
C LYS A 155 0.94 -10.73 4.51
N LEU A 156 -0.11 -10.97 3.71
CA LEU A 156 -1.14 -11.98 3.96
C LEU A 156 -0.61 -13.40 3.72
N SER A 157 0.18 -13.63 2.68
CA SER A 157 0.78 -14.95 2.40
C SER A 157 1.84 -15.36 3.42
N GLY A 158 2.28 -14.45 4.30
CA GLY A 158 3.36 -14.74 5.23
C GLY A 158 4.71 -14.90 4.52
N ALA A 159 4.86 -14.30 3.33
CA ALA A 159 6.15 -14.09 2.71
C ALA A 159 6.94 -13.09 3.56
N THR A 160 7.43 -13.55 4.70
CA THR A 160 8.48 -12.90 5.48
C THR A 160 9.74 -12.83 4.62
N ALA A 161 10.58 -11.83 4.91
CA ALA A 161 11.87 -11.51 4.29
C ALA A 161 12.96 -12.62 4.41
N GLY A 162 12.57 -13.88 4.18
CA GLY A 162 13.39 -15.09 4.20
C GLY A 162 12.94 -16.15 3.18
N GLN A 163 11.89 -15.91 2.39
CA GLN A 163 12.02 -16.27 0.98
C GLN A 163 13.04 -15.30 0.41
N GLU A 164 13.97 -15.76 -0.42
CA GLU A 164 14.58 -14.85 -1.39
C GLU A 164 13.43 -14.11 -2.05
N VAL A 165 13.17 -12.90 -1.58
CA VAL A 165 12.52 -11.91 -2.39
C VAL A 165 13.53 -11.81 -3.50
N ASP A 166 13.20 -12.37 -4.65
CA ASP A 166 13.87 -12.00 -5.87
C ASP A 166 13.55 -10.50 -5.99
N ILE A 167 14.35 -9.67 -5.31
CA ILE A 167 14.34 -8.20 -5.36
C ILE A 167 14.70 -7.72 -6.76
N MET A 168 14.79 -8.63 -7.72
CA MET A 168 14.75 -8.37 -9.13
C MET A 168 13.33 -7.92 -9.50
N ALA A 169 12.95 -6.73 -9.01
CA ALA A 169 12.20 -5.77 -9.79
C ALA A 169 13.08 -5.37 -10.98
N GLY A 170 13.41 -6.35 -11.81
CA GLY A 170 14.06 -6.18 -13.07
C GLY A 170 13.17 -5.28 -13.90
N MET A 171 13.76 -4.28 -14.53
CA MET A 171 13.09 -3.51 -15.56
C MET A 171 13.98 -3.46 -16.79
N MET A 172 13.38 -3.23 -17.94
CA MET A 172 14.11 -2.86 -19.14
C MET A 172 14.04 -1.35 -19.33
N ILE A 173 15.17 -0.72 -19.62
CA ILE A 173 15.24 0.70 -19.98
C ILE A 173 15.80 0.80 -21.39
N ARG A 174 14.98 1.27 -22.33
CA ARG A 174 15.41 1.60 -23.69
C ARG A 174 15.94 3.02 -23.74
N ASN A 175 17.13 3.20 -24.29
CA ASN A 175 17.62 4.51 -24.70
C ASN A 175 17.16 4.79 -26.14
N ASP A 176 16.18 5.67 -26.31
CA ASP A 176 15.59 6.01 -27.61
C ASP A 176 16.58 6.77 -28.52
N ASN A 177 17.62 7.41 -27.97
CA ASN A 177 18.65 8.05 -28.79
C ASN A 177 19.62 7.04 -29.43
N THR A 178 19.87 5.91 -28.78
CA THR A 178 20.88 4.93 -29.23
C THR A 178 20.28 3.59 -29.65
N GLY A 179 19.01 3.33 -29.30
CA GLY A 179 18.32 2.07 -29.53
C GLY A 179 18.67 0.95 -28.54
N VAL A 180 19.66 1.15 -27.64
CA VAL A 180 20.11 0.13 -26.70
C VAL A 180 19.07 -0.09 -25.60
N ILE A 181 18.80 -1.36 -25.27
CA ILE A 181 17.95 -1.75 -24.13
C ILE A 181 18.86 -2.29 -23.04
N TYR A 182 18.69 -1.79 -21.82
CA TYR A 182 19.34 -2.31 -20.63
C TYR A 182 18.34 -3.10 -19.80
N TYR A 183 18.70 -4.31 -19.40
CA TYR A 183 18.06 -4.98 -18.27
C TYR A 183 18.70 -4.48 -16.98
N CYS A 184 17.88 -4.03 -16.05
CA CYS A 184 18.26 -3.27 -14.88
C CYS A 184 17.76 -3.99 -13.64
N GLU A 185 18.68 -4.51 -12.83
CA GLU A 185 18.42 -5.22 -11.58
C GLU A 185 19.05 -4.43 -10.42
N PRO A 186 18.25 -3.85 -9.51
CA PRO A 186 18.81 -3.12 -8.37
C PRO A 186 19.74 -4.00 -7.53
N GLY A 187 20.94 -3.50 -7.22
CA GLY A 187 22.01 -4.23 -6.53
C GLY A 187 22.97 -4.96 -7.47
N LYS A 188 22.54 -5.32 -8.68
CA LYS A 188 23.36 -5.99 -9.71
C LYS A 188 23.82 -5.04 -10.82
N GLY A 189 23.16 -3.88 -10.96
CA GLY A 189 23.44 -2.91 -12.00
C GLY A 189 22.67 -3.19 -13.29
N ARG A 190 23.19 -2.69 -14.42
CA ARG A 190 22.53 -2.79 -15.72
C ARG A 190 23.34 -3.62 -16.71
N THR A 191 22.65 -4.45 -17.48
CA THR A 191 23.21 -5.30 -18.53
C THR A 191 22.60 -4.91 -19.88
N ALA A 192 23.45 -4.59 -20.85
CA ALA A 192 22.97 -4.29 -22.20
C ALA A 192 22.45 -5.57 -22.88
N LEU A 193 21.25 -5.51 -23.45
CA LEU A 193 20.68 -6.58 -24.25
C LEU A 193 21.21 -6.45 -25.69
N THR A 194 21.88 -7.51 -26.16
CA THR A 194 22.59 -7.53 -27.43
C THR A 194 21.77 -8.14 -28.56
N HIS A 195 20.64 -8.78 -28.24
CA HIS A 195 19.73 -9.37 -29.22
C HIS A 195 18.27 -9.00 -28.92
N PRO A 196 17.44 -8.63 -29.92
CA PRO A 196 16.04 -8.25 -29.72
C PRO A 196 15.20 -9.30 -28.96
N ASP A 197 15.47 -10.58 -29.20
CA ASP A 197 14.74 -11.67 -28.53
C ASP A 197 14.90 -11.69 -27.01
N GLN A 198 16.02 -11.18 -26.48
CA GLN A 198 16.23 -11.09 -25.04
C GLN A 198 15.20 -10.16 -24.39
N ALA A 199 14.91 -9.02 -25.03
CA ALA A 199 13.88 -8.10 -24.55
C ALA A 199 12.47 -8.69 -24.69
N ASN A 200 12.20 -9.37 -25.81
CA ASN A 200 10.90 -10.02 -26.04
C ASN A 200 10.59 -11.08 -24.98
N LEU A 201 11.57 -11.93 -24.63
CA LEU A 201 11.42 -12.95 -23.59
C LEU A 201 11.16 -12.33 -22.21
N LEU A 202 11.88 -11.25 -21.88
CA LEU A 202 11.68 -10.52 -20.62
C LEU A 202 10.30 -9.86 -20.55
N GLN A 203 9.81 -9.28 -21.65
CA GLN A 203 8.44 -8.73 -21.71
C GLN A 203 7.38 -9.82 -21.55
N GLN A 204 7.58 -10.99 -22.17
CA GLN A 204 6.69 -12.15 -21.99
C GLN A 204 6.70 -12.66 -20.54
N ALA A 205 7.84 -12.55 -19.85
CA ALA A 205 7.98 -12.86 -18.43
C ALA A 205 7.43 -11.76 -17.49
N GLY A 206 6.88 -10.67 -18.03
CA GLY A 206 6.27 -9.59 -17.26
C GLY A 206 7.24 -8.49 -16.79
N VAL A 207 8.47 -8.48 -17.27
CA VAL A 207 9.45 -7.42 -16.97
C VAL A 207 9.04 -6.14 -17.71
N PRO A 208 8.81 -5.01 -17.02
CA PRO A 208 8.35 -3.77 -17.66
C PRO A 208 9.45 -3.15 -18.53
N LEU A 209 9.05 -2.55 -19.66
CA LEU A 209 9.93 -1.75 -20.53
C LEU A 209 9.61 -0.25 -20.39
N ILE A 210 10.63 0.53 -20.04
CA ILE A 210 10.57 1.99 -19.92
C ILE A 210 11.40 2.63 -21.02
N HIS A 211 10.88 3.70 -21.60
CA HIS A 211 11.57 4.49 -22.63
C HIS A 211 12.25 5.71 -22.00
N GLY A 212 13.53 5.92 -22.33
CA GLY A 212 14.32 7.06 -21.89
C GLY A 212 15.15 7.66 -23.01
N ASN A 213 15.52 8.92 -22.85
CA ASN A 213 16.33 9.66 -23.81
C ASN A 213 17.31 10.58 -23.05
N ASN A 214 18.20 11.28 -23.75
CA ASN A 214 19.21 12.12 -23.11
C ASN A 214 18.61 13.26 -22.25
N GLY A 215 17.37 13.69 -22.52
CA GLY A 215 16.64 14.66 -21.69
C GLY A 215 15.89 14.05 -20.50
N ALA A 216 15.62 12.75 -20.55
CA ALA A 216 15.02 11.95 -19.49
C ALA A 216 15.80 10.62 -19.33
N PRO A 217 17.05 10.67 -18.84
CA PRO A 217 17.95 9.52 -18.83
C PRO A 217 17.58 8.58 -17.68
N TRP A 218 16.53 7.80 -17.85
CA TRP A 218 16.04 6.84 -16.84
C TRP A 218 17.12 5.88 -16.35
N TRP A 219 18.09 5.54 -17.20
CA TRP A 219 19.27 4.76 -16.81
C TRP A 219 20.12 5.46 -15.74
N GLY A 220 20.25 6.78 -15.77
CA GLY A 220 20.99 7.52 -14.74
C GLY A 220 20.24 7.58 -13.41
N ARG A 221 18.90 7.60 -13.44
CA ARG A 221 18.08 7.45 -12.23
C ARG A 221 18.20 6.05 -11.64
N PHE A 222 18.20 5.02 -12.50
CA PHE A 222 18.47 3.65 -12.08
C PHE A 222 19.85 3.53 -11.41
N ASP A 223 20.91 4.09 -12.01
CA ASP A 223 22.26 4.02 -11.44
C ASP A 223 22.32 4.63 -10.01
N GLN A 224 21.56 5.70 -9.74
CA GLN A 224 21.44 6.28 -8.39
C GLN A 224 20.77 5.34 -7.40
N VAL A 225 19.69 4.67 -7.82
CA VAL A 225 18.98 3.68 -7.00
C VAL A 225 19.86 2.46 -6.76
N ASP A 226 20.54 1.95 -7.80
CA ASP A 226 21.47 0.82 -7.71
C ASP A 226 22.57 1.09 -6.68
N ALA A 227 23.15 2.30 -6.68
CA ALA A 227 24.15 2.69 -5.69
C ALA A 227 23.61 2.70 -4.25
N LEU A 228 22.37 3.15 -4.04
CA LEU A 228 21.73 3.13 -2.72
C LEU A 228 21.47 1.69 -2.25
N VAL A 229 21.00 0.83 -3.15
CA VAL A 229 20.74 -0.59 -2.84
C VAL A 229 22.03 -1.29 -2.50
N ARG A 230 23.09 -1.16 -3.32
CA ARG A 230 24.41 -1.76 -3.03
C ARG A 230 24.96 -1.32 -1.67
N LYS A 231 24.89 -0.03 -1.36
CA LYS A 231 25.32 0.50 -0.06
C LYS A 231 24.54 -0.12 1.10
N THR A 232 23.24 -0.33 0.92
CA THR A 232 22.39 -0.96 1.93
C THR A 232 22.74 -2.44 2.10
N MET A 233 22.96 -3.15 0.98
CA MET A 233 23.41 -4.55 0.99
C MET A 233 24.74 -4.72 1.74
N GLU A 234 25.72 -3.85 1.48
CA GLU A 234 26.99 -3.82 2.19
C GLU A 234 26.82 -3.62 3.70
N GLN A 235 25.94 -2.71 4.12
CA GLN A 235 25.64 -2.47 5.55
C GLN A 235 24.97 -3.68 6.23
N LEU A 236 24.22 -4.46 5.46
CA LEU A 236 23.50 -5.65 5.94
C LEU A 236 24.33 -6.94 5.82
N GLY A 237 25.49 -6.90 5.16
CA GLY A 237 26.35 -8.07 4.94
C GLY A 237 25.76 -9.09 3.97
N VAL A 238 24.96 -8.62 3.00
CA VAL A 238 24.35 -9.43 1.93
C VAL A 238 24.82 -9.01 0.56
#